data_AF-A0A8D8F0E6-F1
#
_entry.id   AF-A0A8D8F0E6-F1
#
_cell.length_a   1.000
_cell.length_b   1.000
_cell.length_c   1.000
_cell.angle_alpha   90.00
_cell.angle_beta   90.00
_cell.angle_gamma   90.00
#
_symmetry.space_group_name_H-M   'P 1'
#
loop_
_entity.id
_entity.type
_entity.pdbx_description
1 polymer ?
#
loop_
_entity_poly.entity_id
_entity_poly.type
_entity_poly.pdbx_seq_one_letter_code
_entity_poly.pdbx_strand_id
1 'polypeptide(L)'
;MCTKYNFQGNHYVCLLCPEYEQCVDCYTSKSQNQDHKPYHPMQKVLPKKAYAVQNPPPARIYRCPFCGEDDFSVGGLANHCFKLHVDCKMSSIRCPICVVCRLQIEDDSLPKGSFFDHLMMVHGLFPKGNRVNSCPRTSLQFNYFLQIASA
;
A
#
# COMPACT_ATOMS: atom_id res chain seq x y z
N MET A 1 -12.74 12.85 -9.46
CA MET A 1 -11.37 13.35 -9.28
C MET A 1 -11.45 14.75 -8.71
N CYS A 2 -10.80 15.03 -7.59
CA CYS A 2 -10.71 16.41 -7.11
C CYS A 2 -9.87 17.19 -8.13
N THR A 3 -10.39 18.25 -8.74
CA THR A 3 -9.65 19.11 -9.68
C THR A 3 -8.64 20.02 -8.98
N LYS A 4 -8.48 19.89 -7.66
CA LYS A 4 -7.41 20.54 -6.91
C LYS A 4 -6.09 19.87 -7.26
N TYR A 5 -5.51 20.24 -8.41
CA TYR A 5 -4.11 19.98 -8.69
C TYR A 5 -3.27 20.64 -7.59
N ASN A 6 -2.16 19.99 -7.21
CA ASN A 6 -1.19 20.52 -6.25
C ASN A 6 -1.70 20.48 -4.78
N PHE A 7 -2.00 19.28 -4.27
CA PHE A 7 -2.38 19.09 -2.86
C PHE A 7 -1.31 19.67 -1.93
N GLN A 8 -1.63 20.75 -1.23
CA GLN A 8 -0.85 21.27 -0.10
C GLN A 8 -1.07 20.35 1.12
N GLY A 9 -0.59 19.10 1.05
CA GLY A 9 -0.70 18.15 2.16
C GLY A 9 -0.87 16.70 1.72
N ASN A 10 -1.44 15.90 2.62
CA ASN A 10 -1.72 14.50 2.38
C ASN A 10 -2.81 14.35 1.33
N HIS A 11 -2.70 13.31 0.52
CA HIS A 11 -3.76 12.87 -0.38
C HIS A 11 -4.01 11.38 -0.19
N TYR A 12 -5.13 10.92 -0.71
CA TYR A 12 -5.57 9.54 -0.63
C TYR A 12 -5.69 8.99 -2.04
N VAL A 13 -5.01 7.88 -2.30
CA VAL A 13 -5.03 7.20 -3.58
C VAL A 13 -5.91 5.97 -3.45
N CYS A 14 -6.90 5.82 -4.34
CA CYS A 14 -7.71 4.61 -4.37
C CYS A 14 -6.87 3.42 -4.80
N LEU A 15 -6.97 2.30 -4.09
CA LEU A 15 -6.22 1.09 -4.40
C LEU A 15 -6.89 0.21 -5.45
N LEU A 16 -8.08 0.59 -5.94
CA LEU A 16 -8.82 -0.17 -6.96
C LEU A 16 -9.02 0.61 -8.26
N CYS A 17 -9.20 1.92 -8.17
CA CYS A 17 -9.49 2.77 -9.32
C CYS A 17 -8.19 3.26 -9.96
N PRO A 18 -8.04 3.15 -11.29
CA PRO A 18 -6.92 3.72 -12.03
C PRO A 18 -6.85 5.23 -11.78
N GLU A 19 -5.64 5.73 -11.51
CA GLU A 19 -5.34 7.18 -11.40
C GLU A 19 -6.26 8.01 -10.49
N TYR A 20 -6.99 7.36 -9.59
CA TYR A 20 -7.97 8.06 -8.74
C TYR A 20 -7.34 8.49 -7.42
N GLU A 21 -7.31 9.80 -7.21
CA GLU A 21 -6.82 10.43 -5.98
C GLU A 21 -7.81 11.47 -5.45
N GLN A 22 -7.80 11.66 -4.14
CA GLN A 22 -8.62 12.63 -3.42
C GLN A 22 -7.77 13.41 -2.42
N CYS A 23 -8.07 14.69 -2.23
CA CYS A 23 -7.58 15.42 -1.07
C CYS A 23 -8.21 14.86 0.22
N VAL A 24 -7.69 15.30 1.37
CA VAL A 24 -8.23 14.95 2.70
C VAL A 24 -9.73 15.26 2.81
N ASP A 25 -10.16 16.43 2.32
CA ASP A 25 -11.56 16.86 2.42
C ASP A 25 -12.48 15.91 1.65
N CYS A 26 -12.17 15.65 0.37
CA CYS A 26 -12.96 14.76 -0.50
C CYS A 26 -13.03 13.33 0.05
N TYR A 27 -11.92 12.83 0.59
CA TYR A 27 -11.89 11.52 1.24
C TYR A 27 -12.80 11.50 2.48
N THR A 28 -12.68 12.50 3.35
CA THR A 28 -13.44 12.60 4.60
C THR A 28 -14.94 12.80 4.33
N SER A 29 -15.29 13.56 3.29
CA SER A 29 -16.68 13.75 2.86
C SER A 29 -17.24 12.57 2.05
N LYS A 30 -16.47 11.47 1.90
CA LYS A 30 -16.89 10.26 1.16
C LYS A 30 -17.35 10.58 -0.26
N SER A 31 -16.63 11.49 -0.94
CA SER A 31 -16.95 11.84 -2.32
C SER A 31 -16.84 10.62 -3.24
N GLN A 32 -17.77 10.48 -4.18
CA GLN A 32 -17.84 9.35 -5.11
C GLN A 32 -18.14 9.80 -6.53
N ASN A 33 -17.95 8.89 -7.48
CA ASN A 33 -18.41 9.05 -8.87
C ASN A 33 -18.91 7.70 -9.41
N GLN A 34 -19.01 7.57 -10.73
CA GLN A 34 -19.47 6.34 -11.38
C GLN A 34 -18.57 5.15 -11.03
N ASP A 35 -17.24 5.33 -11.12
CA ASP A 35 -16.25 4.25 -10.96
C ASP A 35 -15.75 4.05 -9.53
N HIS A 36 -15.60 5.14 -8.77
CA HIS A 36 -15.13 5.10 -7.39
C HIS A 36 -16.31 5.10 -6.42
N LYS A 37 -16.29 4.14 -5.49
CA LYS A 37 -17.22 4.08 -4.36
C LYS A 37 -16.50 4.40 -3.05
N PRO A 38 -17.17 5.04 -2.08
CA PRO A 38 -16.53 5.47 -0.83
C PRO A 38 -15.96 4.34 0.04
N TYR A 39 -16.38 3.10 -0.21
CA TYR A 39 -15.89 1.91 0.49
C TYR A 39 -14.67 1.28 -0.18
N HIS A 40 -14.19 1.81 -1.31
CA HIS A 40 -12.93 1.34 -1.88
C HIS A 40 -11.78 1.66 -0.92
N PRO A 41 -10.84 0.72 -0.70
CA PRO A 41 -9.70 0.97 0.16
C PRO A 41 -8.80 2.04 -0.45
N MET A 42 -8.44 3.05 0.37
CA MET A 42 -7.62 4.17 -0.06
C MET A 42 -6.33 4.28 0.75
N GLN A 43 -5.19 4.40 0.08
CA GLN A 43 -3.88 4.56 0.70
C GLN A 43 -3.60 6.05 0.94
N LYS A 44 -3.25 6.41 2.17
CA LYS A 44 -2.76 7.75 2.48
C LYS A 44 -1.34 7.91 1.92
N VAL A 45 -1.11 8.99 1.20
CA VAL A 45 0.21 9.34 0.63
C VAL A 45 0.62 10.70 1.19
N LEU A 46 1.76 10.70 1.89
CA LEU A 46 2.35 11.91 2.45
C LEU A 46 3.10 12.69 1.36
N PRO A 47 3.17 14.03 1.43
CA PRO A 47 4.00 14.81 0.53
C PRO A 47 5.49 14.48 0.74
N LYS A 48 6.31 14.56 -0.32
CA LYS A 48 7.76 14.24 -0.28
C LYS A 48 8.51 14.91 0.88
N LYS A 49 8.18 16.17 1.20
CA LYS A 49 8.77 16.91 2.33
C LYS A 49 8.49 16.27 3.68
N ALA A 50 7.32 15.65 3.87
CA ALA A 50 6.97 14.97 5.11
C ALA A 50 7.72 13.64 5.28
N TYR A 51 7.97 12.91 4.17
CA TYR A 51 8.85 11.73 4.18
C TYR A 51 10.28 12.07 4.59
N ALA A 52 10.83 13.19 4.11
CA ALA A 52 12.19 13.59 4.46
C ALA A 52 12.37 13.89 5.96
N VAL A 53 11.32 14.41 6.62
CA VAL A 53 11.33 14.70 8.06
C VAL A 53 11.15 13.42 8.88
N GLN A 54 10.41 12.45 8.37
CA GLN A 54 10.22 11.13 8.99
C GLN A 54 11.25 10.17 8.40
N ASN A 55 12.53 10.31 8.77
CA ASN A 55 13.57 9.38 8.37
C ASN A 55 14.00 8.47 9.54
N PRO A 56 13.74 7.15 9.46
CA PRO A 56 13.04 6.46 8.38
C PRO A 56 11.52 6.72 8.39
N PRO A 57 10.82 6.54 7.24
CA PRO A 57 9.38 6.71 7.16
C PRO A 57 8.66 5.88 8.22
N PRO A 58 7.47 6.28 8.70
CA PRO A 58 6.76 5.51 9.70
C PRO A 58 6.53 4.11 9.16
N ALA A 59 7.02 3.11 9.89
CA ALA A 59 7.12 1.75 9.39
C ALA A 59 5.76 1.08 9.11
N ARG A 60 4.64 1.69 9.52
CA ARG A 60 3.29 1.11 9.53
C ARG A 60 2.26 2.09 8.97
N ILE A 61 2.22 2.23 7.65
CA ILE A 61 1.32 3.18 6.96
C ILE A 61 0.48 2.53 5.87
N TYR A 62 0.69 1.24 5.60
CA TYR A 62 0.09 0.58 4.45
C TYR A 62 -1.30 0.04 4.77
N ARG A 63 -2.20 0.19 3.80
CA ARG A 63 -3.57 -0.32 3.85
C ARG A 63 -3.76 -1.48 2.90
N CYS A 64 -4.47 -2.52 3.35
CA CYS A 64 -4.81 -3.67 2.55
C CYS A 64 -5.75 -3.28 1.39
N PRO A 65 -5.41 -3.62 0.13
CA PRO A 65 -6.25 -3.30 -1.03
C PRO A 65 -7.50 -4.19 -1.12
N PHE A 66 -7.62 -5.25 -0.32
CA PHE A 66 -8.77 -6.16 -0.34
C PHE A 66 -9.82 -5.81 0.69
N CYS A 67 -9.43 -5.58 1.94
CA CYS A 67 -10.35 -5.36 3.06
C CYS A 67 -10.27 -3.96 3.69
N GLY A 68 -9.27 -3.15 3.34
CA GLY A 68 -9.10 -1.81 3.90
C GLY A 68 -8.52 -1.73 5.32
N GLU A 69 -8.17 -2.86 5.95
CA GLU A 69 -7.38 -2.86 7.20
C GLU A 69 -6.05 -2.10 7.00
N ASP A 70 -5.58 -1.39 8.02
CA ASP A 70 -4.43 -0.48 7.93
C ASP A 70 -3.37 -0.74 9.01
N ASP A 71 -2.45 0.22 9.18
CA ASP A 71 -1.36 0.15 10.16
C ASP A 71 -0.44 -1.07 9.91
N PHE A 72 -0.32 -1.50 8.64
CA PHE A 72 0.61 -2.56 8.25
C PHE A 72 1.99 -2.01 7.94
N SER A 73 3.02 -2.74 8.35
CA SER A 73 4.34 -2.65 7.72
C SER A 73 4.34 -3.33 6.36
N VAL A 74 5.37 -3.10 5.55
CA VAL A 74 5.54 -3.74 4.22
C VAL A 74 5.36 -5.26 4.31
N GLY A 75 6.12 -5.92 5.20
CA GLY A 75 6.02 -7.36 5.41
C GLY A 75 4.71 -7.79 6.08
N GLY A 76 4.14 -6.95 6.95
CA GLY A 76 2.84 -7.19 7.58
C GLY A 76 1.70 -7.22 6.57
N LEU A 77 1.69 -6.26 5.63
CA LEU A 77 0.72 -6.17 4.55
C LEU A 77 0.80 -7.41 3.66
N ALA A 78 2.01 -7.76 3.18
CA ALA A 78 2.18 -8.93 2.32
C ALA A 78 1.70 -10.20 3.03
N ASN A 79 2.11 -10.41 4.28
CA ASN A 79 1.67 -11.57 5.07
C ASN A 79 0.14 -11.62 5.25
N HIS A 80 -0.49 -10.49 5.55
CA HIS A 80 -1.94 -10.38 5.64
C HIS A 80 -2.60 -10.79 4.30
N CYS A 81 -2.13 -10.21 3.19
CA CYS A 81 -2.69 -10.48 1.87
C CYS A 81 -2.54 -11.94 1.46
N PHE A 82 -1.33 -12.52 1.59
CA PHE A 82 -1.10 -13.93 1.24
C PHE A 82 -1.93 -14.89 2.09
N LYS A 83 -2.14 -14.56 3.37
CA LYS A 83 -2.86 -15.43 4.29
C LYS A 83 -4.38 -15.39 4.08
N LEU A 84 -4.95 -14.23 3.79
CA LEU A 84 -6.40 -14.01 3.82
C LEU A 84 -7.03 -13.82 2.45
N HIS A 85 -6.26 -13.41 1.44
CA HIS A 85 -6.79 -12.93 0.17
C HIS A 85 -6.16 -13.60 -1.06
N VAL A 86 -5.37 -14.66 -0.88
CA VAL A 86 -4.70 -15.36 -2.01
C VAL A 86 -5.69 -15.91 -3.05
N ASP A 87 -6.87 -16.32 -2.60
CA ASP A 87 -7.93 -16.84 -3.46
C ASP A 87 -8.89 -15.75 -3.98
N CYS A 88 -8.70 -14.48 -3.60
CA CYS A 88 -9.54 -13.38 -4.06
C CYS A 88 -9.25 -13.04 -5.52
N LYS A 89 -10.27 -13.11 -6.38
CA LYS A 89 -10.16 -12.89 -7.83
C LYS A 89 -10.21 -11.42 -8.27
N MET A 90 -9.75 -10.49 -7.45
CA MET A 90 -9.82 -9.06 -7.76
C MET A 90 -8.68 -8.68 -8.72
N SER A 91 -9.04 -8.23 -9.93
CA SER A 91 -8.10 -7.98 -11.03
C SER A 91 -7.52 -6.56 -11.08
N SER A 92 -8.19 -5.58 -10.46
CA SER A 92 -7.76 -4.18 -10.46
C SER A 92 -7.29 -3.77 -9.08
N ILE A 93 -6.05 -4.13 -8.73
CA ILE A 93 -5.40 -3.78 -7.46
C ILE A 93 -4.21 -2.90 -7.76
N ARG A 94 -4.09 -1.76 -7.11
CA ARG A 94 -2.88 -0.94 -7.12
C ARG A 94 -2.05 -1.29 -5.90
N CYS A 95 -0.74 -1.43 -6.07
CA CYS A 95 0.14 -1.79 -4.96
C CYS A 95 0.26 -0.62 -3.97
N PRO A 96 -0.11 -0.80 -2.68
CA PRO A 96 0.02 0.26 -1.68
C PRO A 96 1.46 0.72 -1.45
N ILE A 97 2.43 -0.19 -1.64
CA ILE A 97 3.86 0.09 -1.51
C ILE A 97 4.33 1.02 -2.62
N CYS A 98 4.04 0.69 -3.89
CA CYS A 98 4.41 1.53 -5.04
C CYS A 98 3.75 2.91 -4.98
N VAL A 99 2.46 2.97 -4.64
CA VAL A 99 1.71 4.22 -4.51
C VAL A 99 2.37 5.17 -3.49
N VAL A 100 2.84 4.62 -2.37
CA VAL A 100 3.50 5.37 -1.30
C VAL A 100 4.92 5.79 -1.69
N CYS A 101 5.72 4.84 -2.20
CA CYS A 101 7.12 5.08 -2.50
C CYS A 101 7.31 5.94 -3.75
N ARG A 102 6.26 6.14 -4.57
CA ARG A 102 6.32 6.78 -5.90
C ARG A 102 7.56 6.34 -6.66
N LEU A 103 7.81 5.03 -6.67
CA LEU A 103 8.74 4.46 -7.64
C LEU A 103 8.15 4.86 -8.99
N GLN A 104 8.81 5.77 -9.70
CA GLN A 104 8.48 6.09 -11.09
C GLN A 104 8.94 4.89 -11.93
N ILE A 105 8.26 3.76 -11.78
CA ILE A 105 8.35 2.73 -12.80
C ILE A 105 7.52 3.33 -13.93
N GLU A 106 8.11 3.62 -15.09
CA GLU A 106 7.51 4.45 -16.16
C GLU A 106 6.24 3.85 -16.83
N ASP A 107 5.45 3.06 -16.12
CA ASP A 107 4.28 2.30 -16.57
C ASP A 107 3.32 2.03 -15.37
N ASP A 108 3.19 3.04 -14.50
CA ASP A 108 2.63 3.01 -13.15
C ASP A 108 1.10 3.07 -13.07
N SER A 109 0.48 1.99 -12.60
CA SER A 109 -0.49 2.06 -11.47
C SER A 109 -1.10 0.71 -11.13
N LEU A 110 -1.14 -0.22 -12.08
CA LEU A 110 -1.71 -1.56 -11.93
C LEU A 110 -0.64 -2.63 -12.20
N PRO A 111 -0.50 -3.64 -11.33
CA PRO A 111 0.22 -4.86 -11.65
C PRO A 111 -0.29 -5.40 -12.99
N LYS A 112 0.62 -5.51 -13.96
CA LYS A 112 0.36 -6.30 -15.16
C LYS A 112 0.46 -7.78 -14.78
N GLY A 113 -0.57 -8.30 -14.10
CA GLY A 113 -0.59 -9.65 -13.54
C GLY A 113 -1.17 -9.72 -12.13
N SER A 114 -0.97 -10.86 -11.45
CA SER A 114 -1.42 -11.04 -10.07
C SER A 114 -0.76 -10.04 -9.12
N PHE A 115 -1.53 -9.46 -8.21
CA PHE A 115 -0.99 -8.64 -7.11
C PHE A 115 0.06 -9.41 -6.30
N PHE A 116 -0.14 -10.71 -6.09
CA PHE A 116 0.78 -11.56 -5.34
C PHE A 116 2.11 -11.77 -6.07
N ASP A 117 2.06 -11.98 -7.39
CA ASP A 117 3.27 -12.09 -8.22
C ASP A 117 4.04 -10.77 -8.20
N HIS A 118 3.34 -9.64 -8.24
CA HIS A 118 3.96 -8.32 -8.10
C HIS A 118 4.68 -8.15 -6.76
N LEU A 119 4.07 -8.55 -5.64
CA LEU A 119 4.72 -8.50 -4.32
C LEU A 119 6.02 -9.34 -4.29
N MET A 120 6.02 -10.53 -4.91
CA MET A 120 7.20 -11.39 -4.96
C MET A 120 8.30 -10.81 -5.85
N MET A 121 7.96 -10.40 -7.07
CA MET A 121 8.95 -10.04 -8.10
C MET A 121 9.49 -8.62 -7.92
N VAL A 122 8.66 -7.66 -7.51
CA VAL A 122 9.05 -6.24 -7.39
C VAL A 122 9.54 -5.91 -5.99
N HIS A 123 8.98 -6.55 -4.96
CA HIS A 123 9.31 -6.23 -3.56
C HIS A 123 10.03 -7.36 -2.83
N GLY A 124 10.22 -8.54 -3.42
CA GLY A 124 10.86 -9.68 -2.75
C GLY A 124 10.04 -10.20 -1.56
N LEU A 125 8.72 -9.96 -1.55
CA LEU A 125 7.84 -10.34 -0.44
C LEU A 125 7.16 -11.67 -0.75
N PHE A 126 7.61 -12.71 -0.06
CA PHE A 126 7.11 -14.07 -0.23
C PHE A 126 6.09 -14.44 0.86
N PRO A 127 5.15 -15.37 0.57
CA PRO A 127 4.31 -15.95 1.60
C PRO A 127 5.17 -16.58 2.69
N LYS A 128 4.93 -16.22 3.95
CA LYS A 128 5.58 -16.90 5.07
C LYS A 128 5.06 -18.33 5.13
N GLY A 129 5.95 -19.31 5.03
CA GLY A 129 5.58 -20.73 5.10
C GLY A 129 4.74 -21.04 6.34
N ASN A 130 3.66 -21.79 6.15
CA ASN A 130 2.74 -22.19 7.20
C ASN A 130 3.48 -22.90 8.34
N ARG A 131 3.60 -22.25 9.50
CA ARG A 131 3.38 -22.97 10.75
C ARG A 131 1.95 -22.71 11.15
N VAL A 132 1.12 -23.72 10.89
CA VAL A 132 -0.18 -23.87 11.52
C VAL A 132 0.07 -23.73 13.03
N ASN A 133 -0.54 -22.75 13.66
CA ASN A 133 -1.15 -22.80 14.99
C ASN A 133 -1.53 -21.37 15.43
N SER A 134 -2.82 -21.24 15.75
CA SER A 134 -3.45 -20.29 16.67
C SER A 134 -2.64 -19.08 17.18
N CYS A 135 -3.25 -17.91 17.03
CA CYS A 135 -2.97 -16.72 17.84
C CYS A 135 -2.74 -17.12 19.32
N PRO A 136 -1.60 -16.76 19.92
CA PRO A 136 -1.56 -15.57 20.77
C PRO A 136 -0.28 -14.73 20.66
N ARG A 137 -0.38 -13.49 21.18
CA ARG A 137 0.68 -12.48 21.36
C ARG A 137 2.02 -13.08 21.78
N THR A 138 3.12 -12.62 21.20
CA THR A 138 4.17 -11.80 21.87
C THR A 138 5.43 -11.67 21.00
N SER A 139 5.99 -10.45 21.01
CA SER A 139 7.43 -10.15 21.05
C SER A 139 8.35 -10.48 19.87
N LEU A 140 8.79 -9.38 19.24
CA LEU A 140 10.18 -8.95 19.06
C LEU A 140 11.08 -9.56 17.96
N GLN A 141 11.81 -8.62 17.35
CA GLN A 141 13.05 -8.65 16.56
C GLN A 141 12.96 -8.92 15.05
N PHE A 142 13.16 -7.91 14.18
CA PHE A 142 14.39 -7.18 13.78
C PHE A 142 15.42 -8.04 13.05
N ASN A 143 15.58 -7.77 11.73
CA ASN A 143 16.83 -7.28 11.11
C ASN A 143 16.66 -7.32 9.57
N TYR A 144 16.52 -6.15 8.95
CA TYR A 144 16.56 -6.01 7.50
C TYR A 144 18.00 -5.70 7.10
N PHE A 145 18.47 -6.44 6.10
CA PHE A 145 19.86 -6.49 5.64
C PHE A 145 20.41 -5.12 5.22
N LEU A 146 21.68 -4.96 5.58
CA LEU A 146 22.61 -3.89 5.25
C LEU A 146 22.96 -3.83 3.75
N GLN A 147 23.61 -2.71 3.43
CA GLN A 147 24.56 -2.46 2.34
C GLN A 147 23.99 -2.07 0.96
N ILE A 148 23.89 -0.75 0.77
CA ILE A 148 24.32 -0.11 -0.48
C ILE A 148 25.54 0.77 -0.19
N ALA A 149 26.64 0.37 -0.83
CA ALA A 149 27.76 1.16 -1.36
C ALA A 149 28.51 2.16 -0.43
N SER A 150 29.71 1.76 -0.01
CA SER A 150 30.85 2.66 0.21
C SER A 150 32.15 1.88 0.06
N ALA A 151 32.71 1.90 -1.14
CA ALA A 151 34.14 1.87 -1.44
C ALA A 151 34.33 2.46 -2.84
#